data_AF-A0L0Z8-F1
#
_entry.id   AF-A0L0Z8-F1
#
_cell.length_a   1.000
_cell.length_b   1.000
_cell.length_c   1.000
_cell.angle_alpha   90.00
_cell.angle_beta   90.00
_cell.angle_gamma   90.00
#
_symmetry.space_group_name_H-M   'P 1'
#
loop_
_entity.id
_entity.type
_entity.pdbx_description
1 polymer ?
#
loop_
_entity_poly.entity_id
_entity_poly.type
_entity_poly.pdbx_seq_one_letter_code
_entity_poly.pdbx_strand_id
1 'polypeptide(L)'
;MQPRWLIAEFDERNHEQGYLLELLREYYELQRQLKILSDEYLVRAQICYSNELRDSEDRNSEHIERRQQAGYLEHSTQDMHHATQANIDSCERLTERTSALVHTWEKQVHLASGWVNRATRERESAEAELTYSQSNLSSAESLLSNAEAALAYKRTQYTVRHYKDSNGKWREERIPADTTAERAAVARAAAAVARCKSAVAAAESRLAQAREDLRAARVQLQDAQFARDDAHTADTTARNALDYAGQACKSSVHSLNQCDDIDHLMQIMDSTLSDLGEEVDYQGATLAQMNELNTSVRIQLQRIDHDISEIIQQTFQLKNVLTDKADLLYAFDSPE
;
A
#
# COMPACT_ATOMS: atom_id res chain seq x y z
N MET A 1 -11.82 -35.49 -118.47
CA MET A 1 -11.84 -34.10 -117.98
C MET A 1 -12.61 -34.08 -116.67
N GLN A 2 -11.95 -33.83 -115.54
CA GLN A 2 -12.65 -33.65 -114.26
C GLN A 2 -13.38 -32.29 -114.25
N PRO A 3 -14.60 -32.18 -113.71
CA PRO A 3 -15.36 -30.94 -113.78
C PRO A 3 -14.79 -29.89 -112.81
N ARG A 4 -14.39 -28.73 -113.35
CA ARG A 4 -13.80 -27.60 -112.60
C ARG A 4 -14.72 -26.99 -111.52
N TRP A 5 -16.04 -27.18 -111.63
CA TRP A 5 -17.01 -26.62 -110.67
C TRP A 5 -16.95 -27.32 -109.30
N LEU A 6 -16.65 -28.62 -109.28
CA LEU A 6 -16.60 -29.42 -108.05
C LEU A 6 -15.34 -29.13 -107.22
N ILE A 7 -14.31 -28.54 -107.83
CA ILE A 7 -13.07 -28.10 -107.16
C ILE A 7 -13.29 -26.73 -106.50
N ALA A 8 -13.95 -25.80 -107.20
CA ALA A 8 -14.26 -24.47 -106.65
C ALA A 8 -15.18 -24.54 -105.43
N GLU A 9 -16.21 -25.40 -105.47
CA GLU A 9 -17.14 -25.60 -104.35
C GLU A 9 -16.44 -26.28 -103.15
N PHE A 10 -15.39 -27.08 -103.40
CA PHE A 10 -14.56 -27.67 -102.35
C PHE A 10 -13.60 -26.65 -101.74
N ASP A 11 -13.02 -25.77 -102.56
CA ASP A 11 -12.12 -24.70 -102.11
C ASP A 11 -12.87 -23.63 -101.30
N GLU A 12 -14.09 -23.28 -101.69
CA GLU A 12 -14.94 -22.32 -100.99
C GLU A 12 -15.38 -22.88 -99.61
N ARG A 13 -15.80 -24.15 -99.54
CA ARG A 13 -16.08 -24.84 -98.26
C ARG A 13 -14.84 -24.99 -97.37
N ASN A 14 -13.67 -25.25 -97.95
CA ASN A 14 -12.42 -25.31 -97.19
C ASN A 14 -12.04 -23.93 -96.66
N HIS A 15 -12.34 -22.85 -97.38
CA HIS A 15 -12.12 -21.48 -96.94
C HIS A 15 -13.05 -21.10 -95.78
N GLU A 16 -14.34 -21.43 -95.87
CA GLU A 16 -15.32 -21.23 -94.80
C GLU A 16 -14.97 -22.05 -93.55
N GLN A 17 -14.50 -23.30 -93.71
CA GLN A 17 -14.01 -24.12 -92.60
C GLN A 17 -12.74 -23.55 -91.97
N GLY A 18 -11.83 -23.00 -92.78
CA GLY A 18 -10.63 -22.31 -92.30
C GLY A 18 -10.98 -21.09 -91.43
N TYR A 19 -11.91 -20.26 -91.89
CA TYR A 19 -12.40 -19.09 -91.15
C TYR A 19 -13.11 -19.46 -89.85
N LEU A 20 -13.96 -20.51 -89.86
CA LEU A 20 -14.60 -21.02 -88.65
C LEU A 20 -13.60 -21.57 -87.61
N LEU A 21 -12.53 -22.20 -88.07
CA LEU A 21 -11.46 -22.69 -87.19
C LEU A 21 -10.63 -21.55 -86.58
N GLU A 22 -10.37 -20.49 -87.34
CA GLU A 22 -9.72 -19.28 -86.81
C GLU A 22 -10.62 -18.58 -85.77
N LEU A 23 -11.91 -18.43 -86.05
CA LEU A 23 -12.87 -17.84 -85.11
C LEU A 23 -12.98 -18.66 -83.80
N LEU A 24 -13.03 -20.00 -83.90
CA LEU A 24 -13.03 -20.89 -82.73
C LEU A 24 -11.73 -20.79 -81.93
N ARG A 25 -10.60 -20.61 -82.61
CA ARG A 25 -9.30 -20.41 -81.96
C ARG A 25 -9.26 -19.07 -81.22
N GLU A 26 -9.71 -17.99 -81.85
CA GLU A 26 -9.81 -16.67 -81.21
C GLU A 26 -10.75 -16.68 -80.01
N TYR A 27 -11.91 -17.32 -80.14
CA TYR A 27 -12.85 -17.48 -79.01
C TYR A 27 -12.23 -18.27 -77.86
N TYR A 28 -11.51 -19.35 -78.16
CA TYR A 28 -10.82 -20.14 -77.13
C TYR A 28 -9.68 -19.35 -76.45
N GLU A 29 -8.91 -18.57 -77.22
CA GLU A 29 -7.87 -17.70 -76.68
C GLU A 29 -8.47 -16.59 -75.79
N LEU A 30 -9.58 -15.97 -76.21
CA LEU A 30 -10.32 -14.99 -75.42
C LEU A 30 -10.85 -15.61 -74.12
N GLN A 31 -11.48 -16.78 -74.18
CA GLN A 31 -12.02 -17.48 -73.02
C GLN A 31 -10.89 -17.88 -72.04
N ARG A 32 -9.72 -18.27 -72.57
CA ARG A 32 -8.53 -18.56 -71.76
C ARG A 32 -8.00 -17.30 -71.07
N GLN A 33 -7.92 -16.16 -71.77
CA GLN A 33 -7.51 -14.88 -71.18
C GLN A 33 -8.48 -14.43 -70.09
N LEU A 34 -9.78 -14.57 -70.33
CA LEU A 34 -10.82 -14.19 -69.38
C LEU A 34 -10.76 -15.04 -68.10
N LYS A 35 -10.47 -16.34 -68.24
CA LYS A 35 -10.26 -17.24 -67.10
C LYS A 35 -9.01 -16.87 -66.29
N ILE A 36 -7.89 -16.56 -66.95
CA ILE A 36 -6.66 -16.14 -66.25
C ILE A 36 -6.93 -14.88 -65.45
N LEU A 37 -7.61 -13.90 -66.07
CA LEU A 37 -7.98 -12.66 -65.40
C LEU A 37 -8.89 -12.93 -64.18
N SER A 38 -9.91 -13.79 -64.33
CA SER A 38 -10.81 -14.13 -63.22
C SER A 38 -10.09 -14.82 -62.07
N ASP A 39 -9.17 -15.74 -62.37
CA ASP A 39 -8.38 -16.45 -61.37
C ASP A 39 -7.43 -15.47 -60.63
N GLU A 40 -6.82 -14.52 -61.33
CA GLU A 40 -6.00 -13.46 -60.73
C GLU A 40 -6.80 -12.53 -59.80
N TYR A 41 -8.00 -12.11 -60.21
CA TYR A 41 -8.88 -11.30 -59.37
C TYR A 41 -9.36 -12.07 -58.13
N LEU A 42 -9.67 -13.37 -58.28
CA LEU A 42 -10.09 -14.21 -57.16
C LEU A 42 -8.97 -14.37 -56.13
N VAL A 43 -7.74 -14.62 -56.58
CA VAL A 43 -6.56 -14.69 -55.69
C VAL A 43 -6.30 -13.36 -55.00
N ARG A 44 -6.40 -12.24 -55.73
CA ARG A 44 -6.21 -10.91 -55.14
C ARG A 44 -7.27 -10.57 -54.11
N ALA A 45 -8.53 -10.91 -54.38
CA ALA A 45 -9.63 -10.74 -53.42
C ALA A 45 -9.43 -11.62 -52.17
N GLN A 46 -8.98 -12.87 -52.32
CA GLN A 46 -8.65 -13.74 -51.19
C GLN A 46 -7.51 -13.17 -50.33
N ILE A 47 -6.45 -12.64 -50.95
CA ILE A 47 -5.33 -12.03 -50.23
C ILE A 47 -5.82 -10.78 -49.47
N CYS A 48 -6.57 -9.89 -50.11
CA CYS A 48 -7.13 -8.70 -49.47
C CYS A 48 -8.02 -9.07 -48.27
N TYR A 49 -8.95 -10.01 -48.45
CA TYR A 49 -9.83 -10.49 -47.38
C TYR A 49 -9.04 -11.10 -46.22
N SER A 50 -8.02 -11.92 -46.52
CA SER A 50 -7.19 -12.54 -45.48
C SER A 50 -6.37 -11.53 -44.69
N ASN A 51 -5.91 -10.45 -45.34
CA ASN A 51 -5.18 -9.37 -44.68
C ASN A 51 -6.12 -8.53 -43.81
N GLU A 52 -7.32 -8.18 -44.30
CA GLU A 52 -8.33 -7.45 -43.52
C GLU A 52 -8.79 -8.24 -42.30
N LEU A 53 -9.01 -9.56 -42.46
CA LEU A 53 -9.35 -10.44 -41.36
C LEU A 53 -8.24 -10.47 -40.31
N ARG A 54 -6.99 -10.62 -40.75
CA ARG A 54 -5.82 -10.64 -39.86
C ARG A 54 -5.64 -9.31 -39.13
N ASP A 55 -5.75 -8.18 -39.83
CA ASP A 55 -5.67 -6.85 -39.23
C ASP A 55 -6.80 -6.63 -38.21
N SER A 56 -8.00 -7.17 -38.48
CA SER A 56 -9.13 -7.13 -37.54
C SER A 56 -8.89 -8.00 -36.31
N GLU A 57 -8.33 -9.20 -36.47
CA GLU A 57 -7.97 -10.09 -35.35
C GLU A 57 -6.87 -9.49 -34.48
N ASP A 58 -5.83 -8.92 -35.09
CA ASP A 58 -4.73 -8.26 -34.39
C ASP A 58 -5.26 -7.07 -33.56
N ARG A 59 -6.12 -6.21 -34.13
CA ARG A 59 -6.76 -5.11 -33.37
C ARG A 59 -7.61 -5.64 -32.21
N ASN A 60 -8.41 -6.68 -32.45
CA ASN A 60 -9.27 -7.24 -31.40
C ASN A 60 -8.44 -7.84 -30.25
N SER A 61 -7.34 -8.53 -30.59
CA SER A 61 -6.41 -9.08 -29.59
C SER A 61 -5.78 -7.98 -28.73
N GLU A 62 -5.35 -6.87 -29.35
CA GLU A 62 -4.77 -5.73 -28.63
C GLU A 62 -5.80 -5.02 -27.73
N HIS A 63 -7.05 -4.88 -28.19
CA HIS A 63 -8.14 -4.36 -27.37
C HIS A 63 -8.46 -5.25 -26.16
N ILE A 64 -8.43 -6.58 -26.34
CA ILE A 64 -8.66 -7.53 -25.24
C ILE A 64 -7.52 -7.45 -24.22
N GLU A 65 -6.26 -7.39 -24.66
CA GLU A 65 -5.10 -7.26 -23.75
C GLU A 65 -5.14 -5.94 -22.98
N ARG A 66 -5.47 -4.82 -23.63
CA ARG A 66 -5.62 -3.51 -22.95
C ARG A 66 -6.74 -3.54 -21.91
N ARG A 67 -7.89 -4.15 -22.21
CA ARG A 67 -8.98 -4.32 -21.22
C ARG A 67 -8.58 -5.18 -20.04
N GLN A 68 -7.84 -6.26 -20.27
CA GLN A 68 -7.34 -7.11 -19.18
C GLN A 68 -6.35 -6.35 -18.31
N GLN A 69 -5.40 -5.62 -18.90
CA GLN A 69 -4.44 -4.79 -18.16
C GLN A 69 -5.11 -3.68 -17.34
N ALA A 70 -6.13 -3.01 -17.90
CA ALA A 70 -6.92 -2.02 -17.18
C ALA A 70 -7.64 -2.65 -15.97
N GLY A 71 -8.29 -3.80 -16.18
CA GLY A 71 -8.94 -4.54 -15.08
C GLY A 71 -7.95 -4.96 -13.98
N TYR A 72 -6.74 -5.42 -14.32
CA TYR A 72 -5.72 -5.74 -13.33
C TYR A 72 -5.26 -4.51 -12.54
N LEU A 73 -5.12 -3.35 -13.19
CA LEU A 73 -4.75 -2.10 -12.52
C LEU A 73 -5.84 -1.64 -11.55
N GLU A 74 -7.11 -1.68 -11.95
CA GLU A 74 -8.26 -1.34 -11.10
C GLU A 74 -8.34 -2.23 -9.85
N HIS A 75 -8.23 -3.55 -10.02
CA HIS A 75 -8.23 -4.48 -8.88
C HIS A 75 -7.02 -4.24 -7.98
N SER A 76 -5.84 -3.98 -8.56
CA SER A 76 -4.62 -3.69 -7.79
C SER A 76 -4.72 -2.38 -7.01
N THR A 77 -5.34 -1.33 -7.55
CA THR A 77 -5.51 -0.04 -6.85
C THR A 77 -6.58 -0.15 -5.76
N GLN A 78 -7.64 -0.91 -6.00
CA GLN A 78 -8.68 -1.18 -5.01
C GLN A 78 -8.16 -2.03 -3.84
N ASP A 79 -7.36 -3.07 -4.11
CA ASP A 79 -6.67 -3.87 -3.09
C ASP A 79 -5.71 -3.03 -2.26
N MET A 80 -4.95 -2.13 -2.90
CA MET A 80 -4.09 -1.16 -2.21
C MET A 80 -4.90 -0.22 -1.31
N HIS A 81 -6.05 0.27 -1.78
CA HIS A 81 -6.93 1.11 -0.96
C HIS A 81 -7.43 0.34 0.27
N HIS A 82 -7.94 -0.89 0.10
CA HIS A 82 -8.36 -1.73 1.22
C HIS A 82 -7.23 -2.03 2.20
N ALA A 83 -6.01 -2.32 1.71
CA ALA A 83 -4.84 -2.54 2.55
C ALA A 83 -4.44 -1.29 3.34
N THR A 84 -4.47 -0.10 2.71
CA THR A 84 -4.19 1.17 3.41
C THR A 84 -5.25 1.51 4.46
N GLN A 85 -6.53 1.24 4.18
CA GLN A 85 -7.61 1.44 5.14
C GLN A 85 -7.48 0.48 6.34
N ALA A 86 -7.22 -0.80 6.10
CA ALA A 86 -6.98 -1.77 7.19
C ALA A 86 -5.76 -1.39 8.05
N ASN A 87 -4.74 -0.78 7.44
CA ASN A 87 -3.57 -0.28 8.16
C ASN A 87 -3.93 0.92 9.06
N ILE A 88 -4.79 1.84 8.60
CA ILE A 88 -5.31 2.94 9.43
C ILE A 88 -6.03 2.37 10.67
N ASP A 89 -6.98 1.46 10.48
CA ASP A 89 -7.75 0.87 11.58
C ASP A 89 -6.83 0.16 12.61
N SER A 90 -5.72 -0.42 12.14
CA SER A 90 -4.70 -1.02 13.00
C SER A 90 -3.91 0.04 13.76
N CYS A 91 -3.49 1.12 13.09
CA CYS A 91 -2.81 2.26 13.71
C CYS A 91 -3.67 2.98 14.74
N GLU A 92 -4.98 3.13 14.51
CA GLU A 92 -5.93 3.70 15.47
C GLU A 92 -5.99 2.85 16.75
N ARG A 93 -6.17 1.53 16.61
CA ARG A 93 -6.15 0.60 17.75
C ARG A 93 -4.83 0.62 18.50
N LEU A 94 -3.70 0.73 17.79
CA LEU A 94 -2.39 0.88 18.42
C LEU A 94 -2.30 2.17 19.23
N THR A 95 -2.80 3.29 18.69
CA THR A 95 -2.82 4.60 19.35
C THR A 95 -3.69 4.59 20.61
N GLU A 96 -4.86 3.96 20.56
CA GLU A 96 -5.70 3.77 21.75
C GLU A 96 -4.99 2.94 22.82
N ARG A 97 -4.30 1.87 22.41
CA ARG A 97 -3.56 1.01 23.34
C ARG A 97 -2.35 1.70 23.94
N THR A 98 -1.59 2.47 23.16
CA THR A 98 -0.42 3.22 23.66
C THR A 98 -0.84 4.35 24.59
N SER A 99 -1.91 5.07 24.29
CA SER A 99 -2.44 6.11 25.17
C SER A 99 -2.95 5.55 26.50
N ALA A 100 -3.60 4.38 26.49
CA ALA A 100 -3.96 3.67 27.71
C ALA A 100 -2.72 3.25 28.52
N LEU A 101 -1.66 2.75 27.87
CA LEU A 101 -0.40 2.40 28.53
C LEU A 101 0.25 3.61 29.19
N VAL A 102 0.31 4.76 28.51
CA VAL A 102 0.80 6.03 29.08
C VAL A 102 0.06 6.33 30.39
N HIS A 103 -1.27 6.31 30.37
CA HIS A 103 -2.06 6.58 31.56
C HIS A 103 -1.79 5.59 32.70
N THR A 104 -1.62 4.31 32.39
CA THR A 104 -1.27 3.31 33.42
C THR A 104 0.08 3.60 34.05
N TRP A 105 1.09 3.96 33.27
CA TRP A 105 2.43 4.25 33.78
C TRP A 105 2.51 5.57 34.53
N GLU A 106 1.77 6.61 34.11
CA GLU A 106 1.61 7.83 34.90
C GLU A 106 1.05 7.54 36.30
N LYS A 107 0.04 6.67 36.38
CA LYS A 107 -0.51 6.20 37.66
C LYS A 107 0.52 5.43 38.48
N GLN A 108 1.31 4.55 37.86
CA GLN A 108 2.36 3.80 38.56
C GLN A 108 3.46 4.72 39.09
N VAL A 109 3.89 5.72 38.33
CA VAL A 109 4.85 6.74 38.78
C VAL A 109 4.31 7.48 40.00
N HIS A 110 3.03 7.85 40.01
CA HIS A 110 2.41 8.49 41.16
C HIS A 110 2.39 7.59 42.40
N LEU A 111 2.04 6.31 42.24
CA LEU A 111 2.07 5.33 43.33
C LEU A 111 3.49 5.11 43.87
N ALA A 112 4.47 4.94 42.98
CA ALA A 112 5.88 4.76 43.34
C ALA A 112 6.44 6.00 44.06
N SER A 113 6.05 7.20 43.65
CA SER A 113 6.40 8.44 44.36
C SER A 113 5.79 8.46 45.77
N GLY A 114 4.54 8.02 45.91
CA GLY A 114 3.91 7.80 47.22
C GLY A 114 4.69 6.80 48.09
N TRP A 115 5.25 5.74 47.50
CA TRP A 115 6.07 4.76 48.23
C TRP A 115 7.39 5.34 48.69
N VAL A 116 8.09 6.10 47.84
CA VAL A 116 9.31 6.84 48.23
C VAL A 116 9.04 7.80 49.38
N ASN A 117 7.92 8.53 49.33
CA ASN A 117 7.54 9.45 50.40
C ASN A 117 7.28 8.73 51.73
N ARG A 118 6.60 7.56 51.69
CA ARG A 118 6.37 6.74 52.89
C ARG A 118 7.69 6.19 53.45
N ALA A 119 8.53 5.59 52.61
CA ALA A 119 9.82 5.06 53.02
C ALA A 119 10.76 6.16 53.57
N THR A 120 10.69 7.37 53.02
CA THR A 120 11.46 8.52 53.53
C THR A 120 11.02 8.89 54.95
N ARG A 121 9.71 8.97 55.20
CA ARG A 121 9.16 9.23 56.54
C ARG A 121 9.50 8.12 57.53
N GLU A 122 9.44 6.85 57.10
CA GLU A 122 9.82 5.71 57.95
C GLU A 122 11.30 5.74 58.31
N ARG A 123 12.18 6.09 57.37
CA ARG A 123 13.60 6.31 57.64
C ARG A 123 13.81 7.44 58.65
N GLU A 124 13.17 8.59 58.45
CA GLU A 124 13.27 9.73 59.39
C GLU A 124 12.77 9.37 60.79
N SER A 125 11.67 8.63 60.88
CA SER A 125 11.15 8.10 62.16
C SER A 125 12.15 7.15 62.82
N ALA A 126 12.78 6.24 62.06
CA ALA A 126 13.78 5.32 62.58
C ALA A 126 15.07 6.04 63.03
N GLU A 127 15.49 7.10 62.32
CA GLU A 127 16.62 7.95 62.73
C GLU A 127 16.31 8.68 64.06
N ALA A 128 15.09 9.19 64.21
CA ALA A 128 14.64 9.80 65.45
C ALA A 128 14.60 8.79 66.62
N GLU A 129 14.08 7.57 66.39
CA GLU A 129 14.06 6.49 67.38
C GLU A 129 15.47 6.07 67.82
N LEU A 130 16.43 6.01 66.88
CA LEU A 130 17.83 5.72 67.18
C LEU A 130 18.45 6.80 68.06
N THR A 131 18.24 8.07 67.69
CA THR A 131 18.75 9.23 68.44
C THR A 131 18.18 9.24 69.87
N TYR A 132 16.88 8.97 70.01
CA TYR A 132 16.21 8.85 71.31
C TYR A 132 16.79 7.69 72.14
N SER A 133 17.00 6.53 71.52
CA SER A 133 17.55 5.35 72.20
C SER A 133 19.00 5.56 72.66
N GLN A 134 19.81 6.25 71.85
CA GLN A 134 21.19 6.62 72.19
C GLN A 134 21.24 7.63 73.36
N SER A 135 20.32 8.60 73.38
CA SER A 135 20.17 9.53 74.51
C SER A 135 19.76 8.80 75.80
N ASN A 136 18.86 7.83 75.72
CA ASN A 136 18.51 7.00 76.88
C ASN A 136 19.67 6.14 77.36
N LEU A 137 20.50 5.61 76.44
CA LEU A 137 21.70 4.87 76.80
C LEU A 137 22.71 5.74 77.54
N SER A 138 23.01 6.94 77.05
CA SER A 138 23.96 7.85 77.72
C SER A 138 23.47 8.28 79.10
N SER A 139 22.15 8.50 79.26
CA SER A 139 21.53 8.76 80.57
C SER A 139 21.68 7.55 81.51
N ALA A 140 21.42 6.32 81.03
CA ALA A 140 21.59 5.11 81.82
C ALA A 140 23.06 4.85 82.21
N GLU A 141 24.00 5.14 81.33
CA GLU A 141 25.45 5.04 81.60
C GLU A 141 25.91 6.05 82.65
N SER A 142 25.39 7.29 82.59
CA SER A 142 25.62 8.30 83.63
C SER A 142 25.06 7.84 84.99
N LEU A 143 23.86 7.26 85.03
CA LEU A 143 23.28 6.69 86.25
C LEU A 143 24.11 5.53 86.81
N LEU A 144 24.64 4.67 85.94
CA LEU A 144 25.54 3.58 86.34
C LEU A 144 26.84 4.13 86.95
N SER A 145 27.49 5.08 86.27
CA SER A 145 28.70 5.74 86.77
C SER A 145 28.48 6.40 88.14
N ASN A 146 27.34 7.07 88.33
CA ASN A 146 26.98 7.68 89.62
C ASN A 146 26.75 6.63 90.71
N ALA A 147 26.08 5.52 90.39
CA ALA A 147 25.85 4.42 91.33
C ALA A 147 27.17 3.73 91.73
N GLU A 148 28.09 3.55 90.77
CA GLU A 148 29.42 3.00 91.01
C GLU A 148 30.27 3.92 91.89
N ALA A 149 30.26 5.23 91.63
CA ALA A 149 30.92 6.23 92.46
C ALA A 149 30.34 6.25 93.88
N ALA A 150 29.02 6.17 94.04
CA ALA A 150 28.36 6.10 95.34
C ALA A 150 28.74 4.82 96.11
N LEU A 151 28.80 3.67 95.42
CA LEU A 151 29.27 2.41 96.01
C LEU A 151 30.74 2.50 96.43
N ALA A 152 31.61 3.08 95.59
CA ALA A 152 33.02 3.28 95.90
C ALA A 152 33.20 4.18 97.12
N TYR A 153 32.46 5.30 97.18
CA TYR A 153 32.44 6.19 98.33
C TYR A 153 31.91 5.49 99.59
N LYS A 154 30.87 4.66 99.49
CA LYS A 154 30.39 3.91 100.66
C LYS A 154 31.39 2.90 101.19
N ARG A 155 32.14 2.25 100.29
CA ARG A 155 33.19 1.29 100.66
C ARG A 155 34.34 1.93 101.44
N THR A 156 34.58 3.24 101.31
CA THR A 156 35.61 3.93 102.09
C THR A 156 35.14 4.34 103.48
N GLN A 157 33.82 4.27 103.76
CA GLN A 157 33.25 4.57 105.07
C GLN A 157 33.35 3.39 106.03
N TYR A 158 33.67 3.67 107.29
CA TYR A 158 33.70 2.71 108.38
C TYR A 158 33.17 3.36 109.66
N THR A 159 32.58 2.55 110.52
CA THR A 159 32.20 2.96 111.88
C THR A 159 33.19 2.34 112.85
N VAL A 160 33.61 3.11 113.85
CA VAL A 160 34.52 2.63 114.90
C VAL A 160 33.67 2.19 116.09
N ARG A 161 33.77 0.91 116.46
CA ARG A 161 33.12 0.37 117.64
C ARG A 161 34.15 0.22 118.75
N HIS A 162 33.91 0.90 119.86
CA HIS A 162 34.68 0.72 121.09
C HIS A 162 33.99 -0.36 121.94
N TYR A 163 34.74 -1.39 122.35
CA TYR A 163 34.26 -2.41 123.28
C TYR A 163 35.35 -2.80 124.26
N LYS A 164 34.97 -3.38 125.40
CA LYS A 164 35.91 -4.00 126.33
C LYS A 164 36.08 -5.47 125.97
N ASP A 165 37.33 -5.92 125.86
CA ASP A 165 37.62 -7.34 125.77
C ASP A 165 37.33 -8.06 127.10
N SER A 166 37.37 -9.39 127.11
CA SER A 166 37.14 -10.22 128.30
C SER A 166 38.09 -9.93 129.47
N ASN A 167 39.15 -9.15 129.25
CA ASN A 167 40.12 -8.72 130.25
C ASN A 167 39.91 -7.27 130.70
N GLY A 168 38.80 -6.62 130.29
CA GLY A 168 38.44 -5.26 130.66
C GLY A 168 39.20 -4.15 129.93
N LYS A 169 40.02 -4.48 128.91
CA LYS A 169 40.81 -3.52 128.13
C LYS A 169 39.96 -2.97 126.98
N TRP A 170 39.98 -1.65 126.81
CA TRP A 170 39.32 -1.00 125.68
C TRP A 170 40.03 -1.39 124.37
N ARG A 171 39.24 -1.86 123.40
CA ARG A 171 39.66 -2.12 122.03
C ARG A 171 38.79 -1.35 121.05
N GLU A 172 39.40 -1.03 119.92
CA GLU A 172 38.75 -0.42 118.77
C GLU A 172 38.67 -1.43 117.64
N GLU A 173 37.48 -1.58 117.07
CA GLU A 173 37.26 -2.35 115.85
C GLU A 173 36.64 -1.44 114.79
N ARG A 174 37.21 -1.47 113.59
CA ARG A 174 36.67 -0.77 112.44
C ARG A 174 35.71 -1.70 111.71
N ILE A 175 34.43 -1.36 111.73
CA ILE A 175 33.38 -2.10 111.04
C ILE A 175 33.14 -1.38 109.69
N PRO A 176 33.31 -2.05 108.55
CA PRO A 176 33.00 -1.47 107.25
C PRO A 176 31.53 -1.07 107.16
N ALA A 177 31.21 0.00 106.43
CA ALA A 177 29.81 0.36 106.18
C ALA A 177 29.09 -0.74 105.39
N ASP A 178 27.80 -0.95 105.66
CA ASP A 178 26.95 -1.79 104.83
C ASP A 178 26.84 -1.18 103.43
N THR A 179 26.98 -2.02 102.39
CA THR A 179 26.96 -1.64 100.97
C THR A 179 25.83 -2.33 100.19
N THR A 180 24.92 -3.02 100.87
CA THR A 180 23.84 -3.79 100.23
C THR A 180 22.96 -2.92 99.34
N ALA A 181 22.57 -1.73 99.80
CA ALA A 181 21.72 -0.80 99.06
C ALA A 181 22.41 -0.25 97.79
N GLU A 182 23.69 0.15 97.89
CA GLU A 182 24.47 0.68 96.78
C GLU A 182 24.79 -0.40 95.76
N ARG A 183 25.08 -1.64 96.19
CA ARG A 183 25.22 -2.79 95.28
C ARG A 183 23.92 -3.07 94.52
N ALA A 184 22.77 -2.98 95.18
CA ALA A 184 21.48 -3.12 94.52
C ALA A 184 21.18 -1.97 93.55
N ALA A 185 21.64 -0.74 93.86
CA ALA A 185 21.54 0.40 92.94
C ALA A 185 22.40 0.20 91.68
N VAL A 186 23.65 -0.24 91.83
CA VAL A 186 24.54 -0.58 90.70
C VAL A 186 23.93 -1.69 89.84
N ALA A 187 23.43 -2.77 90.45
CA ALA A 187 22.81 -3.86 89.70
C ALA A 187 21.58 -3.39 88.89
N ARG A 188 20.74 -2.51 89.46
CA ARG A 188 19.60 -1.91 88.75
C ARG A 188 20.05 -0.99 87.61
N ALA A 189 21.08 -0.17 87.81
CA ALA A 189 21.62 0.70 86.78
C ALA A 189 22.27 -0.10 85.63
N ALA A 190 23.02 -1.17 85.95
CA ALA A 190 23.60 -2.06 84.96
C ALA A 190 22.53 -2.77 84.12
N ALA A 191 21.44 -3.22 84.75
CA ALA A 191 20.29 -3.77 84.03
C ALA A 191 19.59 -2.72 83.14
N ALA A 192 19.52 -1.45 83.57
CA ALA A 192 19.01 -0.37 82.74
C ALA A 192 19.89 -0.13 81.50
N VAL A 193 21.22 -0.09 81.66
CA VAL A 193 22.18 0.02 80.55
C VAL A 193 22.02 -1.15 79.57
N ALA A 194 21.93 -2.39 80.06
CA ALA A 194 21.73 -3.55 79.19
C ALA A 194 20.44 -3.45 78.36
N ARG A 195 19.33 -2.99 78.96
CA ARG A 195 18.07 -2.74 78.23
C ARG A 195 18.24 -1.64 77.19
N CYS A 196 18.85 -0.51 77.54
CA CYS A 196 19.10 0.58 76.60
C CYS A 196 20.00 0.13 75.42
N LYS A 197 21.02 -0.69 75.66
CA LYS A 197 21.85 -1.27 74.59
C LYS A 197 21.03 -2.14 73.64
N SER A 198 20.13 -2.96 74.16
CA SER A 198 19.23 -3.77 73.31
C SER A 198 18.27 -2.89 72.48
N ALA A 199 17.77 -1.78 73.05
CA ALA A 199 16.92 -0.84 72.34
C ALA A 199 17.67 -0.11 71.21
N VAL A 200 18.93 0.30 71.46
CA VAL A 200 19.78 0.89 70.42
C VAL A 200 20.00 -0.11 69.28
N ALA A 201 20.38 -1.36 69.57
CA ALA A 201 20.59 -2.38 68.54
C ALA A 201 19.32 -2.64 67.70
N ALA A 202 18.14 -2.65 68.34
CA ALA A 202 16.86 -2.77 67.63
C ALA A 202 16.58 -1.56 66.72
N ALA A 203 16.85 -0.34 67.21
CA ALA A 203 16.68 0.88 66.44
C ALA A 203 17.67 0.96 65.25
N GLU A 204 18.92 0.54 65.44
CA GLU A 204 19.91 0.42 64.36
C GLU A 204 19.46 -0.56 63.27
N SER A 205 18.96 -1.73 63.67
CA SER A 205 18.41 -2.71 62.72
C SER A 205 17.21 -2.15 61.96
N ARG A 206 16.32 -1.42 62.62
CA ARG A 206 15.15 -0.79 61.99
C ARG A 206 15.57 0.30 61.00
N LEU A 207 16.56 1.11 61.34
CA LEU A 207 17.11 2.12 60.45
C LEU A 207 17.77 1.49 59.23
N ALA A 208 18.52 0.40 59.40
CA ALA A 208 19.12 -0.33 58.28
C ALA A 208 18.04 -0.84 57.31
N GLN A 209 16.96 -1.43 57.83
CA GLN A 209 15.82 -1.87 57.02
C GLN A 209 15.16 -0.71 56.28
N ALA A 210 14.84 0.39 56.99
CA ALA A 210 14.19 1.55 56.38
C ALA A 210 15.05 2.21 55.27
N ARG A 211 16.38 2.12 55.39
CA ARG A 211 17.31 2.58 54.33
C ARG A 211 17.23 1.71 53.09
N GLU A 212 17.15 0.38 53.25
CA GLU A 212 17.01 -0.52 52.11
C GLU A 212 15.64 -0.38 51.45
N ASP A 213 14.57 -0.24 52.24
CA ASP A 213 13.21 -0.02 51.73
C ASP A 213 13.14 1.30 50.93
N LEU A 214 13.79 2.36 51.41
CA LEU A 214 13.91 3.62 50.66
C LEU A 214 14.70 3.45 49.36
N ARG A 215 15.77 2.65 49.38
CA ARG A 215 16.57 2.35 48.18
C ARG A 215 15.73 1.61 47.15
N ALA A 216 15.01 0.57 47.56
CA ALA A 216 14.10 -0.20 46.70
C ALA A 216 12.98 0.68 46.13
N ALA A 217 12.36 1.53 46.95
CA ALA A 217 11.31 2.45 46.50
C ALA A 217 11.84 3.46 45.45
N ARG A 218 13.08 3.95 45.61
CA ARG A 218 13.71 4.85 44.63
C ARG A 218 13.97 4.15 43.29
N VAL A 219 14.46 2.91 43.32
CA VAL A 219 14.65 2.10 42.10
C VAL A 219 13.31 1.89 41.39
N GLN A 220 12.27 1.49 42.11
CA GLN A 220 10.93 1.33 41.53
C GLN A 220 10.37 2.61 40.93
N LEU A 221 10.61 3.77 41.56
CA LEU A 221 10.20 5.06 40.99
C LEU A 221 10.96 5.36 39.69
N GLN A 222 12.27 5.10 39.66
CA GLN A 222 13.09 5.30 38.46
C GLN A 222 12.65 4.37 37.32
N ASP A 223 12.42 3.08 37.60
CA ASP A 223 11.95 2.11 36.61
C ASP A 223 10.55 2.49 36.08
N ALA A 224 9.65 2.97 36.94
CA ALA A 224 8.34 3.46 36.53
C ALA A 224 8.44 4.72 35.64
N GLN A 225 9.40 5.62 35.92
CA GLN A 225 9.66 6.79 35.09
C GLN A 225 10.18 6.40 33.70
N PHE A 226 11.12 5.46 33.61
CA PHE A 226 11.58 4.94 32.33
C PHE A 226 10.44 4.29 31.53
N ALA A 227 9.63 3.44 32.17
CA ALA A 227 8.50 2.80 31.51
C ALA A 227 7.44 3.81 31.03
N ARG A 228 7.23 4.91 31.77
CA ARG A 228 6.36 6.02 31.34
C ARG A 228 6.94 6.72 30.10
N ASP A 229 8.23 7.01 30.09
CA ASP A 229 8.88 7.71 28.98
C ASP A 229 8.86 6.83 27.71
N ASP A 230 9.14 5.53 27.84
CA ASP A 230 8.99 4.55 26.75
C ASP A 230 7.54 4.50 26.23
N ALA A 231 6.55 4.53 27.12
CA ALA A 231 5.14 4.56 26.72
C ALA A 231 4.80 5.84 25.94
N HIS A 232 5.34 7.00 26.33
CA HIS A 232 5.16 8.23 25.57
C HIS A 232 5.82 8.16 24.19
N THR A 233 7.03 7.60 24.08
CA THR A 233 7.69 7.38 22.79
C THR A 233 6.91 6.42 21.90
N ALA A 234 6.33 5.35 22.47
CA ALA A 234 5.47 4.44 21.73
C ALA A 234 4.21 5.16 21.24
N ASP A 235 3.59 6.00 22.06
CA ASP A 235 2.39 6.76 21.70
C ASP A 235 2.66 7.78 20.58
N THR A 236 3.77 8.52 20.64
CA THR A 236 4.15 9.45 19.56
C THR A 236 4.45 8.72 18.27
N THR A 237 5.13 7.57 18.34
CA THR A 237 5.41 6.74 17.16
C THR A 237 4.12 6.17 16.55
N ALA A 238 3.18 5.73 17.37
CA ALA A 238 1.88 5.24 16.92
C ALA A 238 1.07 6.34 16.20
N ARG A 239 1.04 7.56 16.76
CA ARG A 239 0.38 8.71 16.13
C ARG A 239 1.03 9.11 14.81
N ASN A 240 2.36 9.13 14.75
CA ASN A 240 3.07 9.39 13.50
C ASN A 240 2.75 8.33 12.45
N ALA A 241 2.71 7.05 12.84
CA ALA A 241 2.34 5.96 11.93
C ALA A 241 0.89 6.11 11.42
N LEU A 242 -0.04 6.55 12.27
CA LEU A 242 -1.41 6.86 11.88
C LEU A 242 -1.45 8.01 10.86
N ASP A 243 -0.69 9.09 11.08
CA ASP A 243 -0.60 10.21 10.13
C ASP A 243 -0.05 9.76 8.77
N TYR A 244 1.00 8.94 8.76
CA TYR A 244 1.56 8.37 7.54
C TYR A 244 0.56 7.45 6.82
N ALA A 245 -0.14 6.58 7.56
CA ALA A 245 -1.18 5.72 7.00
C ALA A 245 -2.33 6.55 6.40
N GLY A 246 -2.73 7.64 7.07
CA GLY A 246 -3.71 8.60 6.58
C GLY A 246 -3.28 9.30 5.29
N GLN A 247 -2.01 9.70 5.18
CA GLN A 247 -1.45 10.25 3.94
C GLN A 247 -1.42 9.22 2.80
N ALA A 248 -1.02 7.97 3.11
CA ALA A 248 -1.00 6.89 2.14
C ALA A 248 -2.41 6.57 1.61
N CYS A 249 -3.42 6.53 2.49
CA CYS A 249 -4.81 6.32 2.08
C CYS A 249 -5.31 7.47 1.18
N LYS A 250 -5.02 8.74 1.53
CA LYS A 250 -5.36 9.89 0.66
C LYS A 250 -4.72 9.78 -0.72
N SER A 251 -3.45 9.38 -0.78
CA SER A 251 -2.76 9.14 -2.05
C SER A 251 -3.41 8.00 -2.85
N SER A 252 -3.79 6.90 -2.17
CA SER A 252 -4.46 5.77 -2.82
C SER A 252 -5.83 6.16 -3.38
N VAL A 253 -6.63 6.92 -2.63
CA VAL A 253 -7.92 7.46 -3.11
C VAL A 253 -7.71 8.38 -4.31
N HIS A 254 -6.68 9.23 -4.27
CA HIS A 254 -6.35 10.09 -5.41
C HIS A 254 -6.01 9.28 -6.67
N SER A 255 -5.20 8.22 -6.54
CA SER A 255 -4.89 7.32 -7.65
C SER A 255 -6.12 6.59 -8.18
N LEU A 256 -7.05 6.19 -7.30
CA LEU A 256 -8.28 5.52 -7.70
C LEU A 256 -9.18 6.47 -8.52
N ASN A 257 -9.35 7.71 -8.06
CA ASN A 257 -10.08 8.73 -8.83
C ASN A 257 -9.42 9.02 -10.20
N GLN A 258 -8.08 9.00 -10.28
CA GLN A 258 -7.38 9.16 -11.56
C GLN A 258 -7.62 7.99 -12.52
N CYS A 259 -7.73 6.77 -12.00
CA CYS A 259 -8.12 5.60 -12.81
C CYS A 259 -9.53 5.78 -13.35
N ASP A 260 -10.50 6.19 -12.52
CA ASP A 260 -11.88 6.45 -12.94
C ASP A 260 -11.94 7.52 -14.04
N ASP A 261 -11.16 8.60 -13.90
CA ASP A 261 -11.08 9.67 -14.91
C ASP A 261 -10.50 9.16 -16.25
N ILE A 262 -9.46 8.30 -16.20
CA ILE A 262 -8.86 7.68 -17.39
C ILE A 262 -9.85 6.74 -18.07
N ASP A 263 -10.56 5.91 -17.31
CA ASP A 263 -11.57 5.00 -17.83
C ASP A 263 -12.71 5.76 -18.50
N HIS A 264 -13.14 6.88 -17.91
CA HIS A 264 -14.13 7.75 -18.53
C HIS A 264 -13.63 8.36 -19.86
N LEU A 265 -12.37 8.82 -19.90
CA LEU A 265 -11.76 9.33 -21.14
C LEU A 265 -11.64 8.23 -22.21
N MET A 266 -11.29 7.01 -21.82
CA MET A 266 -11.23 5.87 -22.74
C MET A 266 -12.62 5.54 -23.32
N GLN A 267 -13.68 5.59 -22.52
CA GLN A 267 -15.05 5.40 -23.01
C GLN A 267 -15.47 6.48 -24.02
N ILE A 268 -15.09 7.74 -23.78
CA ILE A 268 -15.32 8.83 -24.73
C ILE A 268 -14.52 8.59 -26.03
N MET A 269 -13.25 8.17 -25.91
CA MET A 269 -12.44 7.85 -27.09
C MET A 269 -13.07 6.73 -27.91
N ASP A 270 -13.49 5.63 -27.28
CA ASP A 270 -14.15 4.51 -27.94
C ASP A 270 -15.44 4.96 -28.66
N SER A 271 -16.27 5.82 -28.03
CA SER A 271 -17.47 6.35 -28.68
C SER A 271 -17.13 7.22 -29.89
N THR A 272 -16.14 8.12 -29.77
CA THR A 272 -15.73 8.98 -30.89
C THR A 272 -15.11 8.20 -32.04
N LEU A 273 -14.37 7.12 -31.76
CA LEU A 273 -13.83 6.24 -32.78
C LEU A 273 -14.93 5.43 -33.47
N SER A 274 -15.97 5.03 -32.74
CA SER A 274 -17.16 4.39 -33.30
C SER A 274 -17.89 5.34 -34.25
N ASP A 275 -18.18 6.57 -33.80
CA ASP A 275 -18.83 7.60 -34.62
C ASP A 275 -18.02 7.91 -35.90
N LEU A 276 -16.69 7.96 -35.80
CA LEU A 276 -15.81 8.15 -36.94
C LEU A 276 -15.87 6.95 -37.90
N GLY A 277 -15.93 5.73 -37.37
CA GLY A 277 -16.11 4.52 -38.17
C GLY A 277 -17.41 4.55 -38.97
N GLU A 278 -18.52 4.90 -38.33
CA GLU A 278 -19.83 5.07 -38.98
C GLU A 278 -19.79 6.13 -40.09
N GLU A 279 -19.12 7.26 -39.85
CA GLU A 279 -18.96 8.31 -40.85
C GLU A 279 -18.10 7.85 -42.05
N VAL A 280 -17.03 7.10 -41.80
CA VAL A 280 -16.19 6.52 -42.87
C VAL A 280 -16.99 5.52 -43.72
N ASP A 281 -17.78 4.66 -43.08
CA ASP A 281 -18.64 3.70 -43.77
C ASP A 281 -19.72 4.42 -44.61
N TYR A 282 -20.32 5.48 -44.06
CA TYR A 282 -21.29 6.32 -44.77
C TYR A 282 -20.66 7.00 -46.00
N GLN A 283 -19.46 7.57 -45.86
CA GLN A 283 -18.71 8.15 -46.97
C GLN A 283 -18.33 7.10 -48.02
N GLY A 284 -17.92 5.91 -47.60
CA GLY A 284 -17.63 4.77 -48.47
C GLY A 284 -18.85 4.35 -49.29
N ALA A 285 -20.02 4.22 -48.66
CA ALA A 285 -21.28 3.91 -49.34
C ALA A 285 -21.66 4.99 -50.36
N THR A 286 -21.48 6.26 -49.99
CA THR A 286 -21.75 7.39 -50.88
C THR A 286 -20.83 7.38 -52.11
N LEU A 287 -19.54 7.11 -51.92
CA LEU A 287 -18.57 6.99 -53.01
C LEU A 287 -18.91 5.81 -53.94
N ALA A 288 -19.33 4.67 -53.37
CA ALA A 288 -19.75 3.50 -54.16
C ALA A 288 -20.96 3.85 -55.05
N GLN A 289 -21.98 4.53 -54.50
CA GLN A 289 -23.14 5.01 -55.28
C GLN A 289 -22.72 5.99 -56.38
N MET A 290 -21.83 6.94 -56.09
CA MET A 290 -21.31 7.87 -57.10
C MET A 290 -20.56 7.13 -58.22
N ASN A 291 -19.80 6.09 -57.89
CA ASN A 291 -19.08 5.30 -58.87
C ASN A 291 -20.02 4.47 -59.76
N GLU A 292 -21.09 3.91 -59.18
CA GLU A 292 -22.15 3.22 -59.94
C GLU A 292 -22.85 4.18 -60.92
N LEU A 293 -23.23 5.37 -60.45
CA LEU A 293 -23.79 6.43 -61.30
C LEU A 293 -22.84 6.83 -62.43
N ASN A 294 -21.55 7.02 -62.13
CA ASN A 294 -20.54 7.36 -63.12
C ASN A 294 -20.37 6.26 -64.17
N THR A 295 -20.37 4.99 -63.73
CA THR A 295 -20.32 3.83 -64.62
C THR A 295 -21.55 3.77 -65.53
N SER A 296 -22.75 4.02 -64.99
CA SER A 296 -23.99 4.10 -65.76
C SER A 296 -23.96 5.21 -66.80
N VAL A 297 -23.53 6.42 -66.43
CA VAL A 297 -23.36 7.56 -67.35
C VAL A 297 -22.35 7.21 -68.46
N ARG A 298 -21.24 6.56 -68.12
CA ARG A 298 -20.25 6.13 -69.11
C ARG A 298 -20.83 5.15 -70.13
N ILE A 299 -21.65 4.19 -69.68
CA ILE A 299 -22.36 3.26 -70.59
C ILE A 299 -23.34 4.02 -71.49
N GLN A 300 -24.07 4.99 -70.95
CA GLN A 300 -24.99 5.82 -71.74
C GLN A 300 -24.25 6.64 -72.81
N LEU A 301 -23.10 7.23 -72.47
CA LEU A 301 -22.26 7.96 -73.43
C LEU A 301 -21.75 7.04 -74.55
N GLN A 302 -21.28 5.83 -74.22
CA GLN A 302 -20.87 4.86 -75.22
C GLN A 302 -22.00 4.46 -76.18
N ARG A 303 -23.23 4.36 -75.67
CA ARG A 303 -24.42 4.09 -76.50
C ARG A 303 -24.72 5.26 -77.44
N ILE A 304 -24.66 6.49 -76.94
CA ILE A 304 -24.83 7.68 -77.78
C ILE A 304 -23.77 7.75 -78.87
N ASP A 305 -22.50 7.45 -78.55
CA ASP A 305 -21.41 7.39 -79.55
C ASP A 305 -21.67 6.32 -80.63
N HIS A 306 -22.25 5.18 -80.24
CA HIS A 306 -22.66 4.14 -81.17
C HIS A 306 -23.79 4.61 -82.10
N ASP A 307 -24.86 5.18 -81.52
CA ASP A 307 -26.01 5.71 -82.28
C ASP A 307 -25.56 6.81 -83.26
N ILE A 308 -24.64 7.69 -82.84
CA ILE A 308 -24.02 8.71 -83.72
C ILE A 308 -23.27 8.04 -84.88
N SER A 309 -22.48 7.01 -84.60
CA SER A 309 -21.73 6.28 -85.62
C SER A 309 -22.64 5.61 -86.65
N GLU A 310 -23.77 5.05 -86.21
CA GLU A 310 -24.79 4.46 -87.07
C GLU A 310 -25.45 5.52 -87.97
N ILE A 311 -25.84 6.67 -87.40
CA ILE A 311 -26.41 7.79 -88.15
C ILE A 311 -25.42 8.29 -89.22
N ILE A 312 -24.13 8.41 -88.89
CA ILE A 312 -23.08 8.81 -89.83
C ILE A 312 -23.00 7.78 -90.98
N GLN A 313 -23.01 6.49 -90.67
CA GLN A 313 -22.97 5.42 -91.67
C GLN A 313 -24.21 5.46 -92.58
N GLN A 314 -25.41 5.58 -92.01
CA GLN A 314 -26.67 5.70 -92.76
C GLN A 314 -26.66 6.96 -93.65
N THR A 315 -26.14 8.08 -93.15
CA THR A 315 -26.00 9.33 -93.93
C THR A 315 -25.05 9.14 -95.10
N PHE A 316 -23.94 8.41 -94.90
CA PHE A 316 -22.99 8.10 -95.97
C PHE A 316 -23.61 7.19 -97.04
N GLN A 317 -24.37 6.17 -96.63
CA GLN A 317 -25.12 5.31 -97.56
C GLN A 317 -26.15 6.12 -98.36
N LEU A 318 -26.91 6.98 -97.68
CA LEU A 318 -27.90 7.84 -98.33
C LEU A 318 -27.26 8.81 -99.32
N LYS A 319 -26.10 9.38 -98.96
CA LYS A 319 -25.28 10.19 -99.86
C LYS A 319 -24.87 9.39 -101.10
N ASN A 320 -24.34 8.18 -100.95
CA ASN A 320 -23.94 7.35 -102.09
C ASN A 320 -25.14 7.05 -103.00
N VAL A 321 -26.29 6.65 -102.43
CA VAL A 321 -27.52 6.39 -103.21
C VAL A 321 -28.00 7.63 -103.96
N LEU A 322 -27.94 8.81 -103.33
CA LEU A 322 -28.29 10.08 -103.98
C LEU A 322 -27.29 10.44 -105.09
N THR A 323 -26.00 10.11 -104.91
CA THR A 323 -24.96 10.33 -105.91
C THR A 323 -25.16 9.40 -107.11
N ASP A 324 -25.39 8.11 -106.88
CA ASP A 324 -25.73 7.12 -107.92
C ASP A 324 -26.99 7.52 -108.70
N LYS A 325 -28.01 8.05 -108.01
CA LYS A 325 -29.22 8.57 -108.65
C LYS A 325 -28.95 9.84 -109.46
N ALA A 326 -28.10 10.74 -108.96
CA ALA A 326 -27.69 11.92 -109.70
C ALA A 326 -26.90 11.54 -110.96
N ASP A 327 -25.99 10.57 -110.86
CA ASP A 327 -25.21 10.05 -111.98
C ASP A 327 -26.11 9.37 -113.03
N LEU A 328 -27.14 8.62 -112.60
CA LEU A 328 -28.17 8.07 -113.49
C LEU A 328 -28.99 9.16 -114.19
N LEU A 329 -29.30 10.27 -113.51
CA LEU A 329 -29.98 11.41 -114.11
C LEU A 329 -29.07 12.14 -115.12
N TYR A 330 -27.78 12.30 -114.80
CA TYR A 330 -26.79 12.85 -115.75
C TYR A 330 -26.62 11.96 -116.98
N ALA A 331 -26.65 10.64 -116.82
CA ALA A 331 -26.64 9.69 -117.94
C ALA A 331 -27.93 9.75 -118.80
N PHE A 332 -29.06 10.16 -118.22
CA PHE A 332 -30.32 10.41 -118.93
C PHE A 332 -30.31 11.73 -119.70
N ASP A 333 -29.68 12.77 -119.14
CA ASP A 333 -29.55 14.11 -119.77
C ASP A 333 -28.43 14.17 -120.83
N SER A 334 -27.62 13.12 -120.99
CA SER A 334 -26.70 12.96 -122.13
C SER A 334 -27.22 11.91 -123.14
N PRO A 335 -28.20 12.23 -123.99
CA PRO A 335 -28.55 11.36 -125.11
C PRO A 335 -27.48 11.45 -126.21
N GLU A 336 -26.95 10.31 -126.63
CA GLU A 336 -26.46 10.10 -128.00
C GLU A 336 -27.59 10.28 -129.01
#